data_AF-A0A1W9UHQ2-F1
#
_entry.id   AF-A0A1W9UHQ2-F1
#
_cell.length_a   1.000
_cell.length_b   1.000
_cell.length_c   1.000
_cell.angle_alpha   90.00
_cell.angle_beta   90.00
_cell.angle_gamma   90.00
#
_symmetry.space_group_name_H-M   'P 1'
#
loop_
_entity.id
_entity.type
_entity.pdbx_description
1 polymer ?
#
loop_
_entity_poly.entity_id
_entity_poly.type
_entity_poly.pdbx_seq_one_letter_code
_entity_poly.pdbx_strand_id
1 'polypeptide(L)'
;MIQEPIPDAYIDLSGAYLDAYNAIVEPDRVIRVSRYVLEHWSGLLDPIGFWLLAELRQRCRANAKERDKKDQAPQSRNWWRGKQSRIANAIHAGRKTVIGKLNDDHHPLRYFILSRQQGRRYSYKAGRSVPRSTRYLIAMDDPLTPAHQAALRSLLAVDKDKLPDRLQGLAALERGDLLELLQQQSFDDDHWLPAVGDVVRDIHGPHIAQQTADLCSKLNARITRPDLVLLVPWYFRDRWLPHLKHRLSLMILALRARCYYNAETGADRNKIKVNWAQLGKQLGIKKRQMQRLRGHPAVSQFYKVLEETMGRRPATLLIGMRREPLVPEDEKVYRQLLTQRENHNVDPETGQVNFVEGPEKAGHFDTFGKQPKEETGSFSHIREEKAGHFDTFGTGKPGHFDTQTSIALSEDIAPAEGNSSIAPTQENPADPDTDETPDPENQETKTAAAADSLSDNSTSSSFSAQSTNENITVLLERLGIQEPSRSAILETEPGCAAVAGWALYAATQPGLTNPTGYVIRQLLERESPPEEFDDLAQLPLETIDSFRRAARHGGAGREAIAEEQKDLFHLWKRRFPWDDIDEDDGLNSLLGAVTGGVDETTVATERDRASQWSPDYG
;
A
#
# COMPACT_ATOMS: atom_id res chain seq x y z
N MET A 1 15.88 43.21 54.54
CA MET A 1 16.49 42.40 53.46
C MET A 1 15.35 41.70 52.76
N ILE A 2 15.13 41.98 51.49
CA ILE A 2 14.17 41.26 50.65
C ILE A 2 15.01 40.21 49.92
N GLN A 3 14.70 38.92 50.11
CA GLN A 3 15.33 37.88 49.29
C GLN A 3 14.79 38.02 47.86
N GLU A 4 15.69 38.20 46.90
CA GLU A 4 15.33 38.06 45.49
C GLU A 4 14.90 36.60 45.23
N PRO A 5 13.83 36.37 44.46
CA PRO A 5 13.43 35.02 44.10
C PRO A 5 14.55 34.37 43.28
N ILE A 6 14.91 33.14 43.64
CA ILE A 6 15.84 32.31 42.85
C ILE A 6 15.24 32.21 41.44
N PRO A 7 15.97 32.57 40.37
CA PRO A 7 15.44 32.48 39.03
C PRO A 7 15.12 31.02 38.69
N ASP A 8 13.96 30.77 38.10
CA ASP A 8 13.53 29.43 37.65
C ASP A 8 14.57 28.86 36.69
N ALA A 9 15.46 28.03 37.22
CA ALA A 9 16.53 27.39 36.47
C ALA A 9 15.91 26.30 35.58
N TYR A 10 15.67 26.64 34.31
CA TYR A 10 15.20 25.68 33.32
C TYR A 10 16.17 24.49 33.24
N ILE A 11 15.69 23.32 33.68
CA ILE A 11 16.43 22.06 33.58
C ILE A 11 16.38 21.60 32.11
N ASP A 12 17.46 21.83 31.36
CA ASP A 12 17.57 21.37 29.98
C ASP A 12 17.97 19.88 29.94
N LEU A 13 16.97 19.01 29.91
CA LEU A 13 17.15 17.57 29.84
C LEU A 13 17.39 17.12 28.39
N SER A 14 18.65 16.83 28.06
CA SER A 14 19.03 16.16 26.81
C SER A 14 19.25 14.66 27.02
N GLY A 15 18.67 13.83 26.14
CA GLY A 15 18.94 12.39 26.12
C GLY A 15 20.28 12.08 25.46
N ALA A 16 21.07 11.18 26.04
CA ALA A 16 22.35 10.74 25.49
C ALA A 16 22.27 9.28 25.00
N TYR A 17 22.89 8.99 23.85
CA TYR A 17 22.97 7.63 23.33
C TYR A 17 24.19 6.88 23.85
N LEU A 18 23.98 5.69 24.43
CA LEU A 18 25.06 4.81 24.90
C LEU A 18 25.75 4.01 23.78
N ASP A 19 25.25 4.02 22.54
CA ASP A 19 25.91 3.42 21.36
C ASP A 19 26.33 4.53 20.39
N ALA A 20 27.59 4.52 19.94
CA ALA A 20 28.16 5.50 19.00
C ALA A 20 27.44 5.47 17.65
N TYR A 21 26.92 4.31 17.25
CA TYR A 21 26.08 4.19 16.07
C TYR A 21 24.71 4.84 16.31
N ASN A 22 24.08 4.61 17.48
CA ASN A 22 22.76 5.18 17.77
C ASN A 22 22.82 6.71 17.92
N ALA A 23 23.95 7.26 18.38
CA ALA A 23 24.24 8.69 18.40
C ALA A 23 24.26 9.34 16.99
N ILE A 24 24.50 8.55 15.94
CA ILE A 24 24.49 9.01 14.54
C ILE A 24 23.13 8.75 13.88
N VAL A 25 22.55 7.57 14.12
CA VAL A 25 21.35 7.10 13.43
C VAL A 25 20.05 7.60 14.05
N GLU A 26 20.07 8.02 15.33
CA GLU A 26 18.90 8.52 16.08
C GLU A 26 17.67 7.60 15.89
N PRO A 27 17.73 6.33 16.36
CA PRO A 27 16.77 5.29 15.99
C PRO A 27 15.34 5.53 16.50
N ASP A 28 15.15 6.43 17.46
CA ASP A 28 13.84 6.91 17.95
C ASP A 28 13.17 7.90 16.96
N ARG A 29 13.98 8.63 16.20
CA ARG A 29 13.59 9.70 15.29
C ARG A 29 13.08 9.09 14.00
N VAL A 30 11.86 8.56 14.05
CA VAL A 30 11.28 7.78 12.94
C VAL A 30 10.21 8.53 12.15
N ILE A 31 10.09 8.13 10.89
CA ILE A 31 9.01 8.49 9.98
C ILE A 31 8.07 7.29 9.91
N ARG A 32 6.81 7.49 10.32
CA ARG A 32 5.77 6.45 10.22
C ARG A 32 5.20 6.43 8.80
N VAL A 33 5.49 5.38 8.05
CA VAL A 33 4.93 5.05 6.74
C VAL A 33 3.87 3.97 6.91
N SER A 34 2.66 4.17 6.39
CA SER A 34 1.64 3.13 6.38
C SER A 34 2.04 1.98 5.47
N ARG A 35 1.85 0.75 5.94
CA ARG A 35 2.08 -0.44 5.14
C ARG A 35 1.11 -0.51 3.96
N TYR A 36 -0.14 -0.09 4.12
CA TYR A 36 -1.12 -0.02 3.01
C TYR A 36 -0.71 0.99 1.92
N VAL A 37 -0.15 2.15 2.29
CA VAL A 37 0.40 3.11 1.31
C VAL A 37 1.62 2.55 0.58
N LEU A 38 2.50 1.85 1.29
CA LEU A 38 3.67 1.21 0.69
C LEU A 38 3.30 0.01 -0.21
N GLU A 39 2.24 -0.73 0.14
CA GLU A 39 1.77 -1.91 -0.59
C GLU A 39 0.93 -1.55 -1.82
N HIS A 40 -0.06 -0.66 -1.69
CA HIS A 40 -1.08 -0.44 -2.74
C HIS A 40 -0.99 0.94 -3.42
N TRP A 41 -0.46 1.97 -2.74
CA TRP A 41 -0.35 3.32 -3.31
C TRP A 41 0.99 3.62 -3.96
N SER A 42 2.07 2.92 -3.60
CA SER A 42 3.42 3.26 -4.06
C SER A 42 3.59 3.15 -5.59
N GLY A 43 2.94 2.17 -6.23
CA GLY A 43 2.89 2.04 -7.69
C GLY A 43 2.06 3.11 -8.40
N LEU A 44 1.04 3.66 -7.74
CA LEU A 44 0.19 4.74 -8.26
C LEU A 44 0.87 6.11 -8.09
N LEU A 45 1.42 6.38 -6.92
CA LEU A 45 2.06 7.67 -6.58
C LEU A 45 3.39 7.90 -7.31
N ASP A 46 4.00 6.83 -7.80
CA ASP A 46 5.41 6.78 -8.19
C ASP A 46 6.39 7.05 -7.03
N PRO A 47 7.70 6.74 -7.21
CA PRO A 47 8.69 6.91 -6.15
C PRO A 47 8.85 8.33 -5.64
N ILE A 48 8.71 9.36 -6.49
CA ILE A 48 8.82 10.76 -6.06
C ILE A 48 7.54 11.19 -5.35
N GLY A 49 6.36 10.79 -5.85
CA GLY A 49 5.09 11.09 -5.19
C GLY A 49 4.97 10.43 -3.81
N PHE A 50 5.47 9.21 -3.66
CA PHE A 50 5.56 8.53 -2.35
C PHE A 50 6.40 9.33 -1.34
N TRP A 51 7.62 9.74 -1.69
CA TRP A 51 8.48 10.52 -0.78
C TRP A 51 7.92 11.92 -0.51
N LEU A 52 7.27 12.53 -1.50
CA LEU A 52 6.55 13.80 -1.36
C LEU A 52 5.37 13.69 -0.36
N LEU A 53 4.57 12.63 -0.43
CA LEU A 53 3.51 12.35 0.55
C LEU A 53 4.05 12.14 1.96
N ALA A 54 5.12 11.35 2.11
CA ALA A 54 5.75 11.09 3.40
C ALA A 54 6.25 12.39 4.06
N GLU A 55 6.93 13.26 3.31
CA GLU A 55 7.40 14.56 3.77
C GLU A 55 6.24 15.53 4.11
N LEU A 56 5.16 15.56 3.30
CA LEU A 56 3.98 16.37 3.57
C LEU A 56 3.31 15.99 4.90
N ARG A 57 3.06 14.68 5.11
CA ARG A 57 2.49 14.16 6.36
C ARG A 57 3.40 14.39 7.56
N GLN A 58 4.72 14.22 7.39
CA GLN A 58 5.70 14.50 8.45
C GLN A 58 5.68 15.99 8.88
N ARG A 59 5.59 16.92 7.92
CA ARG A 59 5.47 18.36 8.22
C ARG A 59 4.16 18.72 8.90
N CYS A 60 3.04 18.08 8.55
CA CYS A 60 1.77 18.29 9.24
C CYS A 60 1.85 17.84 10.72
N ARG A 61 2.52 16.72 10.99
CA ARG A 61 2.80 16.25 12.37
C ARG A 61 3.74 17.20 13.14
N ALA A 62 4.78 17.73 12.50
CA ALA A 62 5.69 18.69 13.13
C ALA A 62 4.98 20.00 13.54
N ASN A 63 4.07 20.50 12.69
CA ASN A 63 3.26 21.69 12.97
C ASN A 63 2.37 21.57 14.23
N ALA A 64 2.03 20.36 14.67
CA ALA A 64 1.30 20.14 15.92
C ALA A 64 2.22 20.38 17.13
N LYS A 65 3.39 19.72 17.16
CA LYS A 65 4.37 19.80 18.26
C LYS A 65 4.92 21.21 18.52
N GLU A 66 5.03 22.06 17.50
CA GLU A 66 5.49 23.46 17.68
C GLU A 66 4.52 24.33 18.49
N ARG A 67 3.26 23.90 18.70
CA ARG A 67 2.23 24.67 19.42
C ARG A 67 1.92 24.19 20.83
N ASP A 68 2.23 22.94 21.15
CA ASP A 68 2.17 22.43 22.54
C ASP A 68 3.04 23.27 23.48
N LYS A 69 4.10 23.90 22.96
CA LYS A 69 4.97 24.87 23.66
C LYS A 69 4.37 26.28 23.84
N LYS A 70 3.09 26.52 23.55
CA LYS A 70 2.46 27.86 23.54
C LYS A 70 1.04 27.91 24.12
N ASP A 71 0.66 26.96 24.97
CA ASP A 71 -0.61 26.90 25.71
C ASP A 71 -1.89 27.02 24.87
N GLN A 72 -1.78 26.82 23.55
CA GLN A 72 -2.91 26.81 22.62
C GLN A 72 -3.17 25.37 22.21
N ALA A 73 -4.32 24.86 22.63
CA ALA A 73 -4.74 23.47 22.50
C ALA A 73 -4.37 22.83 21.13
N PRO A 74 -3.92 21.56 21.12
CA PRO A 74 -3.41 20.88 19.93
C PRO A 74 -4.49 20.56 18.91
N GLN A 75 -4.94 21.58 18.17
CA GLN A 75 -5.62 21.36 16.90
C GLN A 75 -4.59 20.81 15.91
N SER A 76 -4.66 19.51 15.63
CA SER A 76 -3.83 18.85 14.63
C SER A 76 -4.02 19.55 13.28
N ARG A 77 -2.98 20.26 12.84
CA ARG A 77 -3.01 20.94 11.55
C ARG A 77 -2.66 19.93 10.48
N ASN A 78 -3.70 19.26 9.97
CA ASN A 78 -3.70 18.45 8.75
C ASN A 78 -3.38 19.28 7.49
N TRP A 79 -2.74 20.43 7.62
CA TRP A 79 -2.34 21.29 6.53
C TRP A 79 -0.88 21.73 6.67
N TRP A 80 -0.23 21.85 5.52
CA TRP A 80 1.10 22.41 5.39
C TRP A 80 1.07 23.71 4.58
N ARG A 81 1.94 24.66 4.92
CA ARG A 81 2.19 25.88 4.15
C ARG A 81 3.67 26.19 4.16
N GLY A 82 4.29 26.34 2.98
CA GLY A 82 5.69 26.74 2.87
C GLY A 82 6.14 26.92 1.43
N LYS A 83 7.43 27.19 1.23
CA LYS A 83 8.03 27.22 -0.11
C LYS A 83 8.18 25.77 -0.61
N GLN A 84 7.64 25.46 -1.78
CA GLN A 84 7.77 24.12 -2.42
C GLN A 84 9.23 23.68 -2.58
N SER A 85 10.17 24.63 -2.71
CA SER A 85 11.61 24.34 -2.72
C SER A 85 12.12 23.69 -1.43
N ARG A 86 11.53 23.97 -0.25
CA ARG A 86 11.93 23.31 1.00
C ARG A 86 11.55 21.83 1.00
N ILE A 87 10.41 21.48 0.39
CA ILE A 87 10.01 20.07 0.21
C ILE A 87 10.87 19.41 -0.86
N ALA A 88 11.06 20.05 -2.01
CA ALA A 88 11.89 19.52 -3.10
C ALA A 88 13.32 19.19 -2.62
N ASN A 89 13.94 20.08 -1.83
CA ASN A 89 15.23 19.82 -1.21
C ASN A 89 15.18 18.66 -0.21
N ALA A 90 14.16 18.59 0.65
CA ALA A 90 14.03 17.58 1.71
C ALA A 90 13.72 16.16 1.20
N ILE A 91 13.25 16.01 -0.03
CA ILE A 91 13.11 14.71 -0.71
C ILE A 91 14.17 14.49 -1.80
N HIS A 92 15.08 15.44 -2.00
CA HIS A 92 16.11 15.43 -3.06
C HIS A 92 15.54 15.31 -4.50
N ALA A 93 14.42 15.98 -4.76
CA ALA A 93 13.78 16.08 -6.07
C ALA A 93 13.96 17.47 -6.71
N GLY A 94 13.86 17.53 -8.04
CA GLY A 94 13.87 18.80 -8.77
C GLY A 94 12.63 19.64 -8.46
N ARG A 95 12.82 20.94 -8.19
CA ARG A 95 11.71 21.87 -7.88
C ARG A 95 10.60 21.84 -8.93
N LYS A 96 10.94 21.83 -10.23
CA LYS A 96 9.95 21.76 -11.32
C LYS A 96 9.12 20.47 -11.23
N THR A 97 9.74 19.32 -10.96
CA THR A 97 9.08 18.02 -10.79
C THR A 97 8.09 18.03 -9.63
N VAL A 98 8.48 18.58 -8.47
CA VAL A 98 7.59 18.68 -7.30
C VAL A 98 6.42 19.64 -7.56
N ILE A 99 6.66 20.76 -8.26
CA ILE A 99 5.58 21.68 -8.64
C ILE A 99 4.61 21.02 -9.61
N GLY A 100 5.11 20.31 -10.63
CA GLY A 100 4.30 19.50 -11.55
C GLY A 100 3.39 18.55 -10.77
N LYS A 101 3.97 17.66 -9.96
CA LYS A 101 3.20 16.66 -9.18
C LYS A 101 2.21 17.23 -8.15
N LEU A 102 2.39 18.46 -7.67
CA LEU A 102 1.45 19.12 -6.75
C LEU A 102 0.32 19.89 -7.46
N ASN A 103 0.51 20.20 -8.74
CA ASN A 103 -0.41 20.96 -9.58
C ASN A 103 -1.09 20.11 -10.66
N ASP A 104 -0.61 18.89 -10.89
CA ASP A 104 -1.18 17.89 -11.79
C ASP A 104 -2.41 17.24 -11.16
N ASP A 105 -3.56 17.47 -11.78
CA ASP A 105 -4.87 17.06 -11.29
C ASP A 105 -5.22 15.62 -11.67
N HIS A 106 -4.39 14.97 -12.49
CA HIS A 106 -4.46 13.54 -12.79
C HIS A 106 -3.46 12.73 -11.96
N HIS A 107 -2.51 13.38 -11.27
CA HIS A 107 -1.57 12.68 -10.40
C HIS A 107 -2.29 12.04 -9.21
N PRO A 108 -2.00 10.76 -8.86
CA PRO A 108 -2.60 10.09 -7.69
C PRO A 108 -2.27 10.71 -6.31
N LEU A 109 -1.56 11.85 -6.27
CA LEU A 109 -1.42 12.66 -5.06
C LEU A 109 -2.70 13.44 -4.76
N ARG A 110 -3.58 13.66 -5.75
CA ARG A 110 -4.88 14.33 -5.59
C ARG A 110 -5.71 13.71 -4.45
N TYR A 111 -5.74 12.38 -4.37
CA TYR A 111 -6.43 11.60 -3.33
C TYR A 111 -5.92 11.87 -1.91
N PHE A 112 -4.70 12.42 -1.75
CA PHE A 112 -4.12 12.81 -0.47
C PHE A 112 -4.11 14.33 -0.24
N ILE A 113 -4.43 15.16 -1.24
CA ILE A 113 -4.41 16.62 -1.15
C ILE A 113 -5.86 17.13 -1.15
N LEU A 114 -6.47 17.12 0.04
CA LEU A 114 -7.88 17.44 0.25
C LEU A 114 -8.27 18.86 -0.22
N SER A 115 -7.34 19.82 -0.20
CA SER A 115 -7.53 21.13 -0.83
C SER A 115 -6.22 21.89 -1.05
N ARG A 116 -6.22 22.79 -2.05
CA ARG A 116 -5.09 23.67 -2.40
C ARG A 116 -5.52 25.14 -2.27
N GLN A 117 -5.31 25.72 -1.08
CA GLN A 117 -5.63 27.13 -0.82
C GLN A 117 -4.47 28.03 -1.26
N GLN A 118 -4.60 28.59 -2.46
CA GLN A 118 -3.80 29.73 -2.90
C GLN A 118 -4.32 31.02 -2.27
N GLY A 119 -3.49 32.06 -2.24
CA GLY A 119 -3.90 33.37 -1.74
C GLY A 119 -2.82 34.40 -1.94
N ARG A 120 -3.15 35.67 -1.70
CA ARG A 120 -2.19 36.78 -1.76
C ARG A 120 -1.98 37.37 -0.37
N ARG A 121 -0.92 38.15 -0.20
CA ARG A 121 -0.72 39.02 0.97
C ARG A 121 -0.17 40.35 0.49
N TYR A 122 -0.58 41.45 1.13
CA TYR A 122 0.11 42.70 0.90
C TYR A 122 1.54 42.61 1.46
N SER A 123 2.51 43.15 0.72
CA SER A 123 3.91 43.19 1.13
C SER A 123 4.34 44.64 1.17
N TYR A 124 4.33 45.25 2.37
CA TYR A 124 4.74 46.63 2.58
C TYR A 124 6.10 46.96 1.94
N LYS A 125 7.10 46.07 2.09
CA LYS A 125 8.43 46.19 1.44
C LYS A 125 8.43 46.22 -0.10
N ALA A 126 7.32 45.91 -0.74
CA ALA A 126 7.20 45.84 -2.20
C ALA A 126 6.04 46.70 -2.74
N GLY A 127 5.35 47.46 -1.88
CA GLY A 127 4.18 48.29 -2.24
C GLY A 127 3.00 47.52 -2.86
N ARG A 128 3.01 46.18 -2.86
CA ARG A 128 2.07 45.38 -3.69
C ARG A 128 1.62 44.08 -3.07
N SER A 129 0.49 43.59 -3.56
CA SER A 129 -0.07 42.28 -3.25
C SER A 129 0.76 41.16 -3.90
N VAL A 130 1.54 40.43 -3.11
CA VAL A 130 2.39 39.31 -3.56
C VAL A 130 1.71 37.96 -3.32
N PRO A 131 2.02 36.91 -4.10
CA PRO A 131 1.54 35.56 -3.83
C PRO A 131 1.96 35.10 -2.43
N ARG A 132 1.02 34.53 -1.68
CA ARG A 132 1.29 33.79 -0.44
C ARG A 132 1.70 32.36 -0.82
N SER A 133 2.48 31.69 0.02
CA SER A 133 2.70 30.26 -0.14
C SER A 133 1.38 29.50 -0.06
N THR A 134 1.14 28.65 -1.07
CA THR A 134 0.00 27.72 -1.12
C THR A 134 -0.07 26.94 0.18
N ARG A 135 -1.27 26.86 0.75
CA ARG A 135 -1.58 25.91 1.83
C ARG A 135 -2.18 24.67 1.19
N TYR A 136 -1.63 23.51 1.54
CA TYR A 136 -2.13 22.20 1.14
C TYR A 136 -2.78 21.58 2.37
N LEU A 137 -4.05 21.17 2.28
CA LEU A 137 -4.70 20.30 3.26
C LEU A 137 -4.42 18.85 2.84
N ILE A 138 -3.95 18.02 3.77
CA ILE A 138 -3.38 16.70 3.50
C ILE A 138 -4.16 15.63 4.28
N ALA A 139 -4.50 14.54 3.61
CA ALA A 139 -5.05 13.34 4.23
C ALA A 139 -4.01 12.70 5.16
N MET A 140 -4.28 12.70 6.46
CA MET A 140 -3.39 12.08 7.45
C MET A 140 -3.61 10.57 7.53
N ASP A 141 -4.86 10.13 7.34
CA ASP A 141 -5.28 8.74 7.14
C ASP A 141 -5.14 8.32 5.68
N ASP A 142 -5.13 7.01 5.44
CA ASP A 142 -4.93 6.45 4.11
C ASP A 142 -6.26 6.25 3.39
N PRO A 143 -6.50 6.94 2.26
CA PRO A 143 -7.67 6.67 1.43
C PRO A 143 -7.54 5.30 0.76
N LEU A 144 -8.65 4.66 0.46
CA LEU A 144 -8.70 3.45 -0.37
C LEU A 144 -8.15 3.74 -1.77
N THR A 145 -7.38 2.82 -2.35
CA THR A 145 -6.98 2.92 -3.76
C THR A 145 -8.20 2.86 -4.69
N PRO A 146 -8.16 3.48 -5.88
CA PRO A 146 -9.29 3.48 -6.81
C PRO A 146 -9.77 2.05 -7.16
N ALA A 147 -8.85 1.11 -7.39
CA ALA A 147 -9.19 -0.30 -7.63
C ALA A 147 -9.94 -0.96 -6.45
N HIS A 148 -9.56 -0.66 -5.20
CA HIS A 148 -10.27 -1.19 -4.03
C HIS A 148 -11.63 -0.51 -3.86
N GLN A 149 -11.78 0.78 -4.22
CA GLN A 149 -13.08 1.47 -4.26
C GLN A 149 -14.01 0.80 -5.28
N ALA A 150 -13.50 0.49 -6.47
CA ALA A 150 -14.22 -0.21 -7.54
C ALA A 150 -14.73 -1.58 -7.10
N ALA A 151 -13.83 -2.42 -6.58
CA ALA A 151 -14.18 -3.76 -6.12
C ALA A 151 -15.16 -3.71 -4.94
N LEU A 152 -15.00 -2.78 -3.98
CA LEU A 152 -15.99 -2.56 -2.93
C LEU A 152 -17.35 -2.13 -3.48
N ARG A 153 -17.39 -1.27 -4.51
CA ARG A 153 -18.65 -0.85 -5.13
C ARG A 153 -19.43 -2.05 -5.67
N SER A 154 -18.74 -2.91 -6.41
CA SER A 154 -19.29 -4.17 -6.94
C SER A 154 -19.71 -5.14 -5.82
N LEU A 155 -18.91 -5.28 -4.76
CA LEU A 155 -19.19 -6.20 -3.64
C LEU A 155 -20.30 -5.72 -2.69
N LEU A 156 -20.61 -4.42 -2.68
CA LEU A 156 -21.60 -3.77 -1.80
C LEU A 156 -22.87 -3.29 -2.54
N ALA A 157 -22.98 -3.59 -3.83
CA ALA A 157 -24.20 -3.45 -4.64
C ALA A 157 -25.22 -4.55 -4.30
N VAL A 158 -25.69 -4.57 -3.05
CA VAL A 158 -26.70 -5.50 -2.51
C VAL A 158 -27.90 -4.72 -1.97
N ASP A 159 -29.04 -5.36 -1.77
CA ASP A 159 -30.21 -4.69 -1.17
C ASP A 159 -29.85 -4.03 0.19
N LYS A 160 -30.43 -2.85 0.46
CA LYS A 160 -30.11 -2.05 1.66
C LYS A 160 -30.30 -2.81 2.97
N ASP A 161 -31.24 -3.74 3.01
CA ASP A 161 -31.52 -4.59 4.19
C ASP A 161 -30.44 -5.67 4.40
N LYS A 162 -29.77 -6.11 3.33
CA LYS A 162 -28.68 -7.12 3.36
C LYS A 162 -27.29 -6.49 3.55
N LEU A 163 -27.19 -5.16 3.43
CA LEU A 163 -25.94 -4.42 3.54
C LEU A 163 -25.19 -4.63 4.88
N PRO A 164 -25.84 -4.64 6.06
CA PRO A 164 -25.15 -4.89 7.33
C PRO A 164 -24.48 -6.26 7.36
N ASP A 165 -25.19 -7.31 6.95
CA ASP A 165 -24.67 -8.68 6.90
C ASP A 165 -23.52 -8.81 5.90
N ARG A 166 -23.65 -8.16 4.73
CA ARG A 166 -22.59 -8.13 3.71
C ARG A 166 -21.32 -7.44 4.22
N LEU A 167 -21.45 -6.28 4.88
CA LEU A 167 -20.33 -5.58 5.50
C LEU A 167 -19.69 -6.40 6.63
N GLN A 168 -20.50 -7.07 7.45
CA GLN A 168 -20.02 -7.91 8.54
C GLN A 168 -19.28 -9.15 8.04
N GLY A 169 -19.79 -9.82 7.00
CA GLY A 169 -19.10 -10.92 6.33
C GLY A 169 -17.75 -10.50 5.74
N LEU A 170 -17.70 -9.38 5.01
CA LEU A 170 -16.44 -8.84 4.47
C LEU A 170 -15.44 -8.42 5.57
N ALA A 171 -15.93 -7.88 6.69
CA ALA A 171 -15.08 -7.49 7.82
C ALA A 171 -14.54 -8.69 8.61
N ALA A 172 -15.21 -9.85 8.54
CA ALA A 172 -14.78 -11.10 9.17
C ALA A 172 -13.68 -11.84 8.40
N LEU A 173 -13.54 -11.60 7.08
CA LEU A 173 -12.51 -12.22 6.25
C LEU A 173 -11.08 -11.94 6.75
N GLU A 174 -10.17 -12.87 6.50
CA GLU A 174 -8.72 -12.64 6.60
C GLU A 174 -8.32 -11.45 5.71
N ARG A 175 -7.31 -10.67 6.13
CA ARG A 175 -6.87 -9.50 5.34
C ARG A 175 -6.28 -9.92 3.99
N GLY A 176 -5.70 -11.11 3.88
CA GLY A 176 -5.21 -11.67 2.61
C GLY A 176 -6.35 -11.80 1.61
N ASP A 177 -7.30 -12.68 1.92
CA ASP A 177 -8.50 -12.98 1.13
C ASP A 177 -9.29 -11.71 0.76
N LEU A 178 -9.49 -10.81 1.73
CA LEU A 178 -10.15 -9.53 1.50
C LEU A 178 -9.39 -8.67 0.48
N LEU A 179 -8.06 -8.59 0.57
CA LEU A 179 -7.26 -7.82 -0.39
C LEU A 179 -7.16 -8.51 -1.76
N GLU A 180 -7.28 -9.83 -1.83
CA GLU A 180 -7.34 -10.59 -3.09
C GLU A 180 -8.64 -10.30 -3.84
N LEU A 181 -9.79 -10.37 -3.16
CA LEU A 181 -11.10 -9.95 -3.70
C LEU A 181 -11.10 -8.49 -4.21
N LEU A 182 -10.32 -7.61 -3.56
CA LEU A 182 -10.23 -6.19 -3.93
C LEU A 182 -9.24 -5.90 -5.07
N GLN A 183 -8.50 -6.89 -5.58
CA GLN A 183 -7.54 -6.72 -6.69
C GLN A 183 -8.12 -7.05 -8.07
N GLN A 184 -9.28 -7.69 -8.15
CA GLN A 184 -9.85 -8.27 -9.38
C GLN A 184 -10.51 -7.26 -10.34
N GLN A 185 -10.46 -5.95 -10.07
CA GLN A 185 -11.19 -4.95 -10.86
C GLN A 185 -10.26 -3.85 -11.41
N SER A 186 -10.25 -3.71 -12.73
CA SER A 186 -9.79 -2.50 -13.42
C SER A 186 -10.75 -1.35 -13.11
N PHE A 187 -10.25 -0.12 -13.04
CA PHE A 187 -11.06 1.05 -12.71
C PHE A 187 -10.72 2.25 -13.59
N ASP A 188 -11.77 2.97 -13.97
CA ASP A 188 -11.74 4.10 -14.88
C ASP A 188 -12.80 5.12 -14.43
N ASP A 189 -12.46 5.94 -13.42
CA ASP A 189 -13.35 7.00 -12.91
C ASP A 189 -12.55 8.10 -12.17
N ASP A 190 -13.10 9.31 -12.19
CA ASP A 190 -12.62 10.46 -11.41
C ASP A 190 -13.31 10.57 -10.03
N HIS A 191 -14.29 9.72 -9.72
CA HIS A 191 -14.93 9.66 -8.41
C HIS A 191 -13.96 9.28 -7.28
N TRP A 192 -13.90 10.14 -6.25
CA TRP A 192 -13.04 9.96 -5.09
C TRP A 192 -13.86 9.64 -3.85
N LEU A 193 -13.81 8.37 -3.44
CA LEU A 193 -14.52 7.83 -2.26
C LEU A 193 -13.47 7.32 -1.25
N PRO A 194 -12.94 8.18 -0.37
CA PRO A 194 -11.72 7.88 0.40
C PRO A 194 -11.85 6.70 1.38
N ALA A 195 -13.04 6.42 1.92
CA ALA A 195 -13.27 5.33 2.85
C ALA A 195 -14.47 4.46 2.44
N VAL A 196 -14.57 3.27 3.05
CA VAL A 196 -15.71 2.33 2.85
C VAL A 196 -17.06 3.03 3.08
N GLY A 197 -17.15 3.91 4.08
CA GLY A 197 -18.36 4.68 4.39
C GLY A 197 -18.72 5.73 3.34
N ASP A 198 -17.80 6.12 2.47
CA ASP A 198 -18.08 6.97 1.31
C ASP A 198 -18.65 6.12 0.16
N VAL A 199 -18.02 4.97 -0.13
CA VAL A 199 -18.53 3.99 -1.12
C VAL A 199 -19.95 3.55 -0.79
N VAL A 200 -20.24 3.25 0.47
CA VAL A 200 -21.60 2.86 0.88
C VAL A 200 -22.59 4.02 0.76
N ARG A 201 -22.21 5.25 1.10
CA ARG A 201 -23.11 6.42 0.97
C ARG A 201 -23.38 6.81 -0.48
N ASP A 202 -22.45 6.54 -1.38
CA ASP A 202 -22.61 6.76 -2.82
C ASP A 202 -23.64 5.79 -3.43
N ILE A 203 -23.64 4.52 -3.01
CA ILE A 203 -24.57 3.48 -3.50
C ILE A 203 -25.94 3.56 -2.81
N HIS A 204 -25.96 3.71 -1.47
CA HIS A 204 -27.16 3.53 -0.63
C HIS A 204 -27.77 4.84 -0.11
N GLY A 205 -27.25 5.97 -0.59
CA GLY A 205 -27.61 7.33 -0.20
C GLY A 205 -26.89 7.83 1.05
N PRO A 206 -26.94 9.15 1.32
CA PRO A 206 -26.14 9.80 2.36
C PRO A 206 -26.54 9.38 3.80
N HIS A 207 -27.73 8.82 3.97
CA HIS A 207 -28.26 8.40 5.27
C HIS A 207 -28.12 6.89 5.45
N ILE A 208 -27.11 6.51 6.25
CA ILE A 208 -26.84 5.16 6.72
C ILE A 208 -27.06 5.08 8.23
N ALA A 209 -27.47 3.93 8.74
CA ALA A 209 -27.64 3.71 10.17
C ALA A 209 -26.27 3.68 10.89
N GLN A 210 -26.25 4.02 12.19
CA GLN A 210 -24.99 4.04 12.97
C GLN A 210 -24.27 2.69 12.95
N GLN A 211 -25.01 1.58 13.08
CA GLN A 211 -24.45 0.22 12.97
C GLN A 211 -23.75 -0.02 11.62
N THR A 212 -24.35 0.46 10.52
CA THR A 212 -23.74 0.41 9.18
C THR A 212 -22.48 1.27 9.12
N ALA A 213 -22.48 2.47 9.71
CA ALA A 213 -21.30 3.33 9.78
C ALA A 213 -20.16 2.68 10.57
N ASP A 214 -20.46 2.05 11.71
CA ASP A 214 -19.48 1.34 12.54
C ASP A 214 -18.89 0.14 11.79
N LEU A 215 -19.72 -0.62 11.05
CA LEU A 215 -19.26 -1.70 10.19
C LEU A 215 -18.39 -1.20 9.03
N CYS A 216 -18.75 -0.08 8.39
CA CYS A 216 -17.92 0.58 7.39
C CYS A 216 -16.55 0.97 7.98
N SER A 217 -16.51 1.54 9.18
CA SER A 217 -15.26 1.90 9.87
C SER A 217 -14.40 0.68 10.21
N LYS A 218 -15.02 -0.41 10.69
CA LYS A 218 -14.33 -1.69 10.93
C LYS A 218 -13.73 -2.28 9.65
N LEU A 219 -14.50 -2.34 8.56
CA LEU A 219 -14.02 -2.83 7.27
C LEU A 219 -12.90 -1.93 6.71
N ASN A 220 -13.03 -0.61 6.83
CA ASN A 220 -11.99 0.33 6.40
C ASN A 220 -10.68 0.11 7.17
N ALA A 221 -10.75 -0.08 8.49
CA ALA A 221 -9.58 -0.40 9.32
C ALA A 221 -9.00 -1.79 8.99
N ARG A 222 -9.83 -2.78 8.63
CA ARG A 222 -9.38 -4.12 8.20
C ARG A 222 -8.58 -4.08 6.90
N ILE A 223 -9.00 -3.25 5.93
CA ILE A 223 -8.30 -3.05 4.64
C ILE A 223 -7.00 -2.26 4.86
N THR A 224 -7.13 -1.06 5.44
CA THR A 224 -6.03 -0.07 5.50
C THR A 224 -5.00 -0.35 6.60
N ARG A 225 -5.38 -1.04 7.68
CA ARG A 225 -4.52 -1.35 8.85
C ARG A 225 -3.64 -0.17 9.29
N PRO A 226 -4.23 0.92 9.81
CA PRO A 226 -3.49 2.12 10.25
C PRO A 226 -2.51 1.84 11.41
N ASP A 227 -2.67 0.70 12.08
CA ASP A 227 -1.76 0.12 13.07
C ASP A 227 -0.46 -0.43 12.43
N LEU A 228 -0.53 -1.00 11.22
CA LEU A 228 0.61 -1.58 10.52
C LEU A 228 1.44 -0.48 9.84
N VAL A 229 2.37 0.08 10.61
CA VAL A 229 3.31 1.10 10.13
C VAL A 229 4.73 0.57 10.02
N LEU A 230 5.40 0.87 8.91
CA LEU A 230 6.86 0.82 8.81
C LEU A 230 7.43 2.07 9.49
N LEU A 231 8.27 1.86 10.51
CA LEU A 231 9.07 2.91 11.11
C LEU A 231 10.38 3.04 10.33
N VAL A 232 10.56 4.17 9.64
CA VAL A 232 11.76 4.46 8.85
C VAL A 232 12.62 5.44 9.64
N PRO A 233 13.88 5.11 10.01
CA PRO A 233 14.78 6.05 10.66
C PRO A 233 14.92 7.33 9.85
N TRP A 234 14.88 8.49 10.51
CA TRP A 234 15.07 9.78 9.84
C TRP A 234 16.42 9.85 9.14
N TYR A 235 17.45 9.20 9.72
CA TYR A 235 18.74 8.95 9.11
C TYR A 235 18.66 8.34 7.70
N PHE A 236 17.79 7.34 7.48
CA PHE A 236 17.60 6.75 6.15
C PHE A 236 17.05 7.76 5.14
N ARG A 237 16.12 8.62 5.56
CA ARG A 237 15.58 9.66 4.68
C ARG A 237 16.59 10.79 4.44
N ASP A 238 17.31 11.24 5.46
CA ASP A 238 18.17 12.42 5.34
C ASP A 238 19.54 12.09 4.72
N ARG A 239 20.13 10.95 5.11
CA ARG A 239 21.42 10.48 4.60
C ARG A 239 21.26 9.56 3.40
N TRP A 240 20.49 8.47 3.50
CA TRP A 240 20.48 7.45 2.43
C TRP A 240 19.70 7.83 1.18
N LEU A 241 18.54 8.49 1.29
CA LEU A 241 17.74 8.93 0.14
C LEU A 241 18.53 9.71 -0.93
N PRO A 242 19.42 10.68 -0.60
CA PRO A 242 20.22 11.35 -1.61
C PRO A 242 21.25 10.44 -2.31
N HIS A 243 21.81 9.40 -1.67
CA HIS A 243 22.71 8.46 -2.34
C HIS A 243 21.93 7.45 -3.21
N LEU A 244 20.90 6.83 -2.63
CA LEU A 244 20.11 5.76 -3.26
C LEU A 244 19.14 6.28 -4.35
N LYS A 245 18.69 7.53 -4.21
CA LYS A 245 17.55 8.13 -4.93
C LYS A 245 16.21 7.44 -4.62
N HIS A 246 15.13 8.10 -5.01
CA HIS A 246 13.74 7.73 -4.73
C HIS A 246 13.40 6.24 -4.99
N ARG A 247 13.75 5.71 -6.18
CA ARG A 247 13.42 4.34 -6.61
C ARG A 247 14.07 3.26 -5.75
N LEU A 248 15.38 3.38 -5.52
CA LEU A 248 16.13 2.36 -4.77
C LEU A 248 15.77 2.42 -3.29
N SER A 249 15.59 3.62 -2.75
CA SER A 249 15.12 3.82 -1.38
C SER A 249 13.75 3.19 -1.15
N LEU A 250 12.80 3.40 -2.08
CA LEU A 250 11.46 2.80 -2.01
C LEU A 250 11.51 1.27 -2.11
N MET A 251 12.38 0.72 -2.98
CA MET A 251 12.61 -0.73 -3.05
C MET A 251 13.11 -1.29 -1.72
N ILE A 252 14.08 -0.63 -1.07
CA ILE A 252 14.61 -1.03 0.24
C ILE A 252 13.54 -0.94 1.34
N LEU A 253 12.70 0.10 1.34
CA LEU A 253 11.57 0.18 2.27
C LEU A 253 10.55 -0.95 2.06
N ALA A 254 10.25 -1.30 0.81
CA ALA A 254 9.31 -2.37 0.48
C ALA A 254 9.84 -3.78 0.83
N LEU A 255 11.16 -3.98 0.83
CA LEU A 255 11.80 -5.17 1.39
C LEU A 255 11.70 -5.15 2.92
N ARG A 256 12.05 -4.03 3.57
CA ARG A 256 11.95 -3.86 5.03
C ARG A 256 10.54 -4.10 5.57
N ALA A 257 9.49 -3.64 4.90
CA ALA A 257 8.11 -3.84 5.35
C ALA A 257 7.62 -5.30 5.26
N ARG A 258 8.32 -6.17 4.51
CA ARG A 258 8.07 -7.62 4.51
C ARG A 258 8.77 -8.32 5.67
N CYS A 259 9.83 -7.73 6.19
CA CYS A 259 10.47 -8.16 7.42
C CYS A 259 9.71 -7.60 8.63
N TYR A 260 9.48 -8.46 9.61
CA TYR A 260 8.90 -8.05 10.89
C TYR A 260 9.34 -9.03 11.97
N TYR A 261 9.41 -8.53 13.19
CA TYR A 261 9.43 -9.35 14.39
C TYR A 261 8.00 -9.41 14.92
N ASN A 262 7.45 -10.62 15.08
CA ASN A 262 6.21 -10.82 15.82
C ASN A 262 6.56 -11.19 17.26
N ALA A 263 6.26 -10.29 18.20
CA ALA A 263 6.55 -10.48 19.62
C ALA A 263 5.68 -11.56 20.28
N GLU A 264 4.47 -11.82 19.77
CA GLU A 264 3.54 -12.81 20.32
C GLU A 264 3.96 -14.23 19.96
N THR A 265 4.48 -14.44 18.75
CA THR A 265 4.95 -15.75 18.26
C THR A 265 6.46 -15.94 18.33
N GLY A 266 7.21 -14.91 18.74
CA GLY A 266 8.67 -14.86 18.68
C GLY A 266 9.25 -14.90 17.26
N ALA A 267 8.42 -14.86 16.21
CA ALA A 267 8.86 -15.07 14.84
C ALA A 267 9.61 -13.84 14.29
N ASP A 268 10.93 -13.95 14.17
CA ASP A 268 11.77 -13.00 13.45
C ASP A 268 11.83 -13.33 11.95
N ARG A 269 11.10 -12.56 11.12
CA ARG A 269 11.19 -12.62 9.66
C ARG A 269 12.24 -11.66 9.10
N ASN A 270 13.48 -11.77 9.57
CA ASN A 270 14.64 -11.14 8.93
C ASN A 270 15.03 -11.76 7.57
N LYS A 271 14.42 -12.89 7.20
CA LYS A 271 14.54 -13.53 5.87
C LYS A 271 13.22 -13.46 5.11
N ILE A 272 13.26 -13.07 3.83
CA ILE A 272 12.09 -12.96 2.95
C ILE A 272 12.32 -13.65 1.60
N LYS A 273 11.32 -14.41 1.12
CA LYS A 273 11.22 -14.83 -0.29
C LYS A 273 10.75 -13.62 -1.12
N VAL A 274 11.42 -13.32 -2.23
CA VAL A 274 11.11 -12.15 -3.07
C VAL A 274 11.01 -12.51 -4.55
N ASN A 275 9.81 -12.32 -5.11
CA ASN A 275 9.56 -12.26 -6.55
C ASN A 275 9.78 -10.81 -7.05
N TRP A 276 10.88 -10.59 -7.80
CA TRP A 276 11.24 -9.25 -8.29
C TRP A 276 10.27 -8.67 -9.33
N ALA A 277 9.55 -9.52 -10.07
CA ALA A 277 8.59 -9.04 -11.06
C ALA A 277 7.33 -8.50 -10.36
N GLN A 278 6.81 -9.25 -9.38
CA GLN A 278 5.68 -8.84 -8.54
C GLN A 278 6.03 -7.57 -7.74
N LEU A 279 7.21 -7.51 -7.11
CA LEU A 279 7.70 -6.31 -6.42
C LEU A 279 7.83 -5.11 -7.38
N GLY A 280 8.27 -5.35 -8.62
CA GLY A 280 8.31 -4.32 -9.67
C GLY A 280 6.92 -3.76 -10.01
N LYS A 281 5.94 -4.65 -10.24
CA LYS A 281 4.53 -4.28 -10.48
C LYS A 281 3.97 -3.44 -9.33
N GLN A 282 4.13 -3.92 -8.09
CA GLN A 282 3.65 -3.26 -6.87
C GLN A 282 4.20 -1.82 -6.73
N LEU A 283 5.50 -1.62 -6.98
CA LEU A 283 6.15 -0.30 -6.80
C LEU A 283 6.08 0.61 -8.03
N GLY A 284 5.39 0.21 -9.11
CA GLY A 284 5.36 0.95 -10.37
C GLY A 284 6.72 1.01 -11.09
N ILE A 285 7.61 0.05 -10.81
CA ILE A 285 8.98 0.00 -11.35
C ILE A 285 9.05 -1.05 -12.47
N LYS A 286 9.26 -0.58 -13.71
CA LYS A 286 9.37 -1.45 -14.90
C LYS A 286 10.46 -2.54 -14.71
N LYS A 287 10.21 -3.77 -15.17
CA LYS A 287 11.11 -4.94 -15.03
C LYS A 287 12.61 -4.65 -15.31
N ARG A 288 12.91 -3.97 -16.43
CA ARG A 288 14.29 -3.56 -16.80
C ARG A 288 14.92 -2.56 -15.79
N GLN A 289 14.11 -1.72 -15.16
CA GLN A 289 14.57 -0.81 -14.10
C GLN A 289 14.81 -1.58 -12.80
N MET A 290 13.92 -2.50 -12.43
CA MET A 290 14.08 -3.34 -11.23
C MET A 290 15.37 -4.18 -11.29
N GLN A 291 15.70 -4.75 -12.46
CA GLN A 291 16.97 -5.45 -12.68
C GLN A 291 18.20 -4.55 -12.44
N ARG A 292 18.16 -3.30 -12.92
CA ARG A 292 19.24 -2.31 -12.67
C ARG A 292 19.33 -1.90 -11.20
N LEU A 293 18.19 -1.83 -10.49
CA LEU A 293 18.17 -1.53 -9.06
C LEU A 293 18.75 -2.69 -8.23
N ARG A 294 18.38 -3.95 -8.50
CA ARG A 294 18.98 -5.14 -7.87
C ARG A 294 20.51 -5.16 -8.02
N GLY A 295 21.04 -4.78 -9.19
CA GLY A 295 22.48 -4.74 -9.46
C GLY A 295 23.21 -3.50 -8.92
N HIS A 296 22.56 -2.58 -8.22
CA HIS A 296 23.20 -1.35 -7.76
C HIS A 296 24.15 -1.62 -6.56
N PRO A 297 25.43 -1.17 -6.57
CA PRO A 297 26.42 -1.58 -5.56
C PRO A 297 26.00 -1.38 -4.09
N ALA A 298 25.35 -0.25 -3.79
CA ALA A 298 24.89 0.07 -2.43
C ALA A 298 23.89 -0.95 -1.85
N VAL A 299 23.17 -1.71 -2.69
CA VAL A 299 22.15 -2.68 -2.26
C VAL A 299 22.72 -3.78 -1.36
N SER A 300 23.95 -4.21 -1.62
CA SER A 300 24.68 -5.22 -0.85
C SER A 300 24.87 -4.85 0.64
N GLN A 301 24.74 -3.56 0.96
CA GLN A 301 24.84 -3.02 2.32
C GLN A 301 23.51 -3.12 3.10
N PHE A 302 22.38 -3.20 2.40
CA PHE A 302 21.04 -3.30 3.01
C PHE A 302 20.57 -4.74 3.17
N TYR A 303 20.98 -5.63 2.26
CA TYR A 303 20.61 -7.04 2.32
C TYR A 303 21.69 -7.96 1.77
N LYS A 304 21.60 -9.24 2.13
CA LYS A 304 22.39 -10.35 1.56
C LYS A 304 21.44 -11.34 0.88
N VAL A 305 21.74 -11.72 -0.37
CA VAL A 305 21.09 -12.88 -1.00
C VAL A 305 21.63 -14.14 -0.33
N LEU A 306 20.72 -14.99 0.15
CA LEU A 306 21.04 -16.25 0.83
C LEU A 306 20.95 -17.41 -0.15
N GLU A 307 19.85 -17.49 -0.90
CA GLU A 307 19.54 -18.54 -1.87
C GLU A 307 18.92 -17.93 -3.13
N GLU A 308 19.24 -18.48 -4.30
CA GLU A 308 18.65 -18.15 -5.60
C GLU A 308 18.14 -19.46 -6.22
N THR A 309 16.81 -19.64 -6.29
CA THR A 309 16.22 -20.87 -6.85
C THR A 309 16.34 -20.87 -8.38
N MET A 310 17.43 -21.47 -8.86
CA MET A 310 17.70 -21.70 -10.28
C MET A 310 16.80 -22.85 -10.81
N GLY A 311 15.62 -22.53 -11.32
CA GLY A 311 14.76 -23.53 -11.97
C GLY A 311 13.39 -23.00 -12.39
N ARG A 312 12.59 -22.54 -11.41
CA ARG A 312 11.28 -21.93 -11.67
C ARG A 312 11.44 -20.48 -12.12
N ARG A 313 10.76 -20.09 -13.21
CA ARG A 313 10.62 -18.69 -13.64
C ARG A 313 9.26 -18.20 -13.13
N PRO A 314 9.18 -17.07 -12.42
CA PRO A 314 10.23 -16.14 -12.02
C PRO A 314 11.15 -16.64 -10.88
N ALA A 315 12.45 -16.39 -11.00
CA ALA A 315 13.42 -16.72 -9.96
C ALA A 315 13.14 -15.94 -8.66
N THR A 316 12.78 -16.67 -7.61
CA THR A 316 12.56 -16.14 -6.26
C THR A 316 13.88 -16.17 -5.49
N LEU A 317 14.17 -15.10 -4.74
CA LEU A 317 15.34 -15.03 -3.87
C LEU A 317 14.96 -15.13 -2.41
N LEU A 318 15.73 -15.87 -1.62
CA LEU A 318 15.73 -15.71 -0.17
C LEU A 318 16.73 -14.61 0.20
N ILE A 319 16.26 -13.56 0.87
CA ILE A 319 17.04 -12.36 1.18
C ILE A 319 17.04 -12.12 2.69
N GLY A 320 18.22 -11.94 3.28
CA GLY A 320 18.40 -11.53 4.67
C GLY A 320 18.67 -10.03 4.79
N MET A 321 17.86 -9.31 5.58
CA MET A 321 18.06 -7.87 5.82
C MET A 321 19.20 -7.60 6.81
N ARG A 322 19.91 -6.48 6.63
CA ARG A 322 20.97 -6.00 7.52
C ARG A 322 20.48 -4.83 8.39
N ARG A 323 21.16 -4.59 9.54
CA ARG A 323 21.07 -3.31 10.28
C ARG A 323 21.32 -2.16 9.29
N GLU A 324 20.67 -1.02 9.51
CA GLU A 324 20.85 0.18 8.69
C GLU A 324 22.35 0.52 8.55
N PRO A 325 22.95 0.49 7.34
CA PRO A 325 24.36 0.85 7.19
C PRO A 325 24.56 2.35 7.48
N LEU A 326 25.77 2.74 7.87
CA LEU A 326 26.15 4.16 7.90
C LEU A 326 26.56 4.60 6.50
N VAL A 327 26.26 5.85 6.11
CA VAL A 327 26.84 6.40 4.87
C VAL A 327 28.36 6.61 5.04
N PRO A 328 29.18 6.51 3.97
CA PRO A 328 30.64 6.60 4.08
C PRO A 328 31.16 7.89 4.75
N GLU A 329 30.40 8.98 4.66
CA GLU A 329 30.67 10.26 5.30
C GLU A 329 30.59 10.16 6.84
N ASP A 330 29.60 9.44 7.35
CA ASP A 330 29.34 9.29 8.79
C ASP A 330 30.19 8.18 9.43
N GLU A 331 30.79 7.26 8.66
CA GLU A 331 31.77 6.29 9.18
C GLU A 331 32.94 6.96 9.91
N LYS A 332 33.36 8.15 9.47
CA LYS A 332 34.43 8.93 10.13
C LYS A 332 33.99 9.43 11.50
N VAL A 333 32.76 9.93 11.59
CA VAL A 333 32.13 10.37 12.85
C VAL A 333 31.98 9.19 13.80
N TYR A 334 31.56 8.03 13.29
CA TYR A 334 31.44 6.81 14.09
C TYR A 334 32.77 6.38 14.71
N ARG A 335 33.84 6.34 13.92
CA ARG A 335 35.19 6.02 14.42
C ARG A 335 35.69 7.04 15.45
N GLN A 336 35.43 8.32 15.24
CA GLN A 336 35.76 9.38 16.21
C GLN A 336 35.01 9.21 17.54
N LEU A 337 33.71 8.89 17.50
CA LEU A 337 32.91 8.63 18.70
C LEU A 337 33.37 7.37 19.47
N LEU A 338 33.86 6.34 18.78
CA LEU A 338 34.48 5.18 19.43
C LEU A 338 35.74 5.60 20.20
N THR A 339 36.69 6.26 19.54
CA THR A 339 37.95 6.71 20.18
C THR A 339 37.71 7.72 21.32
N GLN A 340 36.73 8.62 21.19
CA GLN A 340 36.36 9.53 22.29
C GLN A 340 35.89 8.77 23.53
N ARG A 341 35.16 7.66 23.36
CA ARG A 341 34.67 6.83 24.47
C ARG A 341 35.72 5.91 25.06
N GLU A 342 36.70 5.48 24.27
CA GLU A 342 37.88 4.77 24.79
C GLU A 342 38.73 5.70 25.68
N ASN A 343 38.72 7.01 25.39
CA ASN A 343 39.47 8.02 26.15
C ASN A 343 38.71 8.59 27.37
N HIS A 344 37.38 8.59 27.36
CA HIS A 344 36.59 8.95 28.53
C HIS A 344 36.41 7.71 29.42
N ASN A 345 36.92 7.78 30.65
CA ASN A 345 36.69 6.75 31.68
C ASN A 345 35.18 6.69 31.97
N VAL A 346 34.48 5.80 31.26
CA VAL A 346 33.09 5.42 31.55
C VAL A 346 33.13 4.68 32.87
N ASP A 347 32.44 5.21 33.87
CA ASP A 347 32.34 4.55 35.17
C ASP A 347 31.64 3.19 34.98
N PRO A 348 32.30 2.06 35.30
CA PRO A 348 31.77 0.73 35.02
C PRO A 348 30.56 0.35 35.88
N GLU A 349 30.29 1.05 37.00
CA GLU A 349 29.13 0.77 37.85
C GLU A 349 27.89 1.58 37.46
N THR A 350 28.07 2.83 37.00
CA THR A 350 26.95 3.73 36.64
C THR A 350 26.67 3.82 35.14
N GLY A 351 27.63 3.41 34.29
CA GLY A 351 27.56 3.60 32.84
C GLY A 351 27.60 5.07 32.40
N GLN A 352 27.88 5.99 33.33
CA GLN A 352 27.95 7.42 33.03
C GLN A 352 29.27 7.73 32.31
N VAL A 353 29.15 8.37 31.15
CA VAL A 353 30.30 8.98 30.48
C VAL A 353 30.57 10.29 31.20
N ASN A 354 31.68 10.37 31.92
CA ASN A 354 32.15 11.61 32.54
C ASN A 354 32.59 12.61 31.44
N PHE A 355 31.63 13.34 30.88
CA PHE A 355 31.85 14.52 30.05
C PHE A 355 32.33 15.68 30.94
N VAL A 356 33.58 15.59 31.39
CA VAL A 356 34.21 16.65 32.19
C VAL A 356 34.47 17.88 31.32
N GLU A 357 33.58 18.84 31.53
CA GLU A 357 33.78 20.29 31.56
C GLU A 357 34.16 21.03 30.25
N GLY A 358 33.34 22.04 29.95
CA GLY A 358 33.70 23.10 29.00
C GLY A 358 34.85 23.96 29.55
N PRO A 359 35.47 24.82 28.71
CA PRO A 359 36.74 25.45 29.03
C PRO A 359 36.65 26.31 30.30
N GLU A 360 37.46 25.93 31.30
CA GLU A 360 37.64 26.67 32.55
C GLU A 360 37.92 28.14 32.28
N LYS A 361 37.03 29.02 32.76
CA LYS A 361 37.42 30.40 33.03
C LYS A 361 37.99 30.45 34.44
N ALA A 362 39.30 30.69 34.52
CA ALA A 362 40.02 30.87 35.77
C ALA A 362 39.26 31.79 36.74
N GLY A 363 38.78 31.22 37.84
CA GLY A 363 37.96 31.84 38.85
C GLY A 363 38.42 31.41 40.24
N HIS A 364 39.62 31.86 40.60
CA HIS A 364 40.27 31.62 41.88
C HIS A 364 39.32 31.94 43.06
N PHE A 365 38.97 30.93 43.85
CA PHE A 365 38.39 31.13 45.18
C PHE A 365 38.90 30.06 46.15
N ASP A 366 39.31 30.51 47.32
CA ASP A 366 40.09 29.74 48.29
C ASP A 366 39.26 29.33 49.52
N THR A 367 39.67 28.21 50.14
CA THR A 367 39.43 27.82 51.55
C THR A 367 38.05 27.34 52.06
N PHE A 368 38.17 26.49 53.11
CA PHE A 368 37.16 25.83 53.97
C PHE A 368 36.42 24.61 53.36
N GLY A 369 36.42 23.42 53.98
CA GLY A 369 37.16 22.95 55.15
C GLY A 369 36.47 21.80 55.92
N LYS A 370 37.24 20.77 56.29
CA LYS A 370 36.92 19.63 57.20
C LYS A 370 36.06 18.49 56.65
N GLN A 371 36.62 17.28 56.75
CA GLN A 371 35.88 16.00 56.82
C GLN A 371 35.07 15.90 58.14
N PRO A 372 34.12 14.97 58.21
CA PRO A 372 34.33 13.85 59.13
C PRO A 372 34.12 12.46 58.49
N LYS A 373 34.31 11.42 59.32
CA LYS A 373 34.43 10.00 58.95
C LYS A 373 33.10 9.26 58.80
N GLU A 374 33.21 8.12 58.10
CA GLU A 374 32.53 6.83 58.30
C GLU A 374 31.40 6.75 59.35
N GLU A 375 30.25 6.19 58.94
CA GLU A 375 29.55 5.22 59.79
C GLU A 375 28.80 4.19 58.93
N THR A 376 28.83 2.93 59.37
CA THR A 376 28.24 1.77 58.68
C THR A 376 26.79 1.56 59.10
N GLY A 377 25.88 1.32 58.15
CA GLY A 377 24.45 1.13 58.44
C GLY A 377 23.76 0.17 57.47
N SER A 378 23.77 -1.12 57.80
CA SER A 378 22.94 -2.13 57.14
C SER A 378 21.51 -2.06 57.66
N PHE A 379 20.51 -1.99 56.77
CA PHE A 379 19.15 -2.46 57.09
C PHE A 379 18.38 -2.91 55.84
N SER A 380 17.78 -4.08 55.94
CA SER A 380 16.84 -4.65 54.97
C SER A 380 15.41 -4.60 55.53
N HIS A 381 14.41 -4.26 54.69
CA HIS A 381 13.15 -5.01 54.61
C HIS A 381 12.17 -4.46 53.55
N ILE A 382 11.81 -5.35 52.62
CA ILE A 382 10.48 -5.65 52.06
C ILE A 382 9.31 -4.73 52.49
N ARG A 383 8.57 -4.17 51.52
CA ARG A 383 7.08 -4.24 51.51
C ARG A 383 6.48 -4.09 50.11
N GLU A 384 5.57 -5.01 49.77
CA GLU A 384 4.64 -4.90 48.64
C GLU A 384 3.39 -4.07 49.02
N GLU A 385 2.83 -3.29 48.09
CA GLU A 385 1.40 -2.95 48.00
C GLU A 385 1.20 -2.25 46.63
N LYS A 386 0.61 -2.92 45.63
CA LYS A 386 -0.82 -3.17 45.35
C LYS A 386 -1.57 -2.01 44.67
N ALA A 387 -2.45 -2.40 43.75
CA ALA A 387 -3.11 -1.54 42.78
C ALA A 387 -4.27 -0.70 43.35
N GLY A 388 -4.48 0.49 42.77
CA GLY A 388 -5.77 1.16 42.60
C GLY A 388 -5.89 1.53 41.12
N HIS A 389 -6.87 1.03 40.38
CA HIS A 389 -8.27 1.46 40.39
C HIS A 389 -8.39 2.96 40.05
N PHE A 390 -8.75 3.26 38.81
CA PHE A 390 -8.89 4.62 38.27
C PHE A 390 -10.33 4.79 37.79
N ASP A 391 -11.12 5.52 38.56
CA ASP A 391 -12.54 5.71 38.30
C ASP A 391 -12.83 6.84 37.31
N THR A 392 -14.01 6.75 36.70
CA THR A 392 -14.50 7.63 35.64
C THR A 392 -14.94 9.01 36.15
N PHE A 393 -14.48 10.06 35.46
CA PHE A 393 -15.17 11.34 35.33
C PHE A 393 -15.17 11.69 33.83
N GLY A 394 -16.20 12.29 33.24
CA GLY A 394 -17.36 12.96 33.81
C GLY A 394 -17.68 14.13 32.86
N THR A 395 -18.78 14.04 32.12
CA THR A 395 -19.02 14.89 30.95
C THR A 395 -19.46 16.31 31.31
N GLY A 396 -18.68 17.32 30.92
CA GLY A 396 -19.01 18.74 31.09
C GLY A 396 -18.99 19.50 29.76
N LYS A 397 -20.16 20.01 29.34
CA LYS A 397 -20.27 20.96 28.21
C LYS A 397 -19.94 22.39 28.68
N PRO A 398 -19.24 23.17 27.84
CA PRO A 398 -19.59 24.56 27.59
C PRO A 398 -20.00 24.73 26.11
N GLY A 399 -20.81 25.70 25.70
CA GLY A 399 -21.16 26.96 26.36
C GLY A 399 -20.92 28.09 25.36
N HIS A 400 -21.92 28.38 24.52
CA HIS A 400 -21.83 29.33 23.41
C HIS A 400 -21.63 30.76 23.94
N PHE A 401 -20.67 31.50 23.40
CA PHE A 401 -20.63 32.97 23.53
C PHE A 401 -20.06 33.58 22.26
N ASP A 402 -20.91 34.32 21.55
CA ASP A 402 -20.49 35.20 20.45
C ASP A 402 -20.11 36.56 21.00
N THR A 403 -19.09 37.20 20.42
CA THR A 403 -18.99 38.66 20.43
C THR A 403 -18.15 39.14 19.26
N GLN A 404 -18.78 39.92 18.38
CA GLN A 404 -18.10 40.66 17.32
C GLN A 404 -17.56 41.96 17.91
N THR A 405 -16.29 42.30 17.66
CA THR A 405 -15.86 43.70 17.67
C THR A 405 -14.79 43.94 16.61
N SER A 406 -15.16 44.69 15.58
CA SER A 406 -14.25 45.26 14.58
C SER A 406 -13.70 46.59 15.07
N ILE A 407 -12.38 46.77 15.04
CA ILE A 407 -11.75 48.09 15.14
C ILE A 407 -10.79 48.22 13.96
N ALA A 408 -11.06 49.21 13.11
CA ALA A 408 -10.14 49.67 12.09
C ALA A 408 -9.32 50.83 12.67
N LEU A 409 -8.04 50.91 12.31
CA LEU A 409 -7.23 52.10 12.51
C LEU A 409 -6.30 52.28 11.31
N SER A 410 -6.61 53.31 10.55
CA SER A 410 -5.77 53.90 9.50
C SER A 410 -4.62 54.65 10.15
N GLU A 411 -3.46 54.74 9.48
CA GLU A 411 -2.71 56.00 9.46
C GLU A 411 -1.73 56.03 8.27
N ASP A 412 -1.57 57.23 7.72
CA ASP A 412 -0.82 57.53 6.51
C ASP A 412 0.70 57.67 6.78
N ILE A 413 1.51 57.56 5.72
CA ILE A 413 2.72 58.37 5.46
C ILE A 413 3.30 57.99 4.09
N ALA A 414 3.68 59.01 3.32
CA ALA A 414 4.38 58.95 2.03
C ALA A 414 5.21 60.25 1.87
N PRO A 415 6.02 60.46 0.81
CA PRO A 415 6.65 59.53 -0.15
C PRO A 415 8.18 59.74 -0.28
N ALA A 416 8.86 58.95 -1.12
CA ALA A 416 10.10 59.35 -1.82
C ALA A 416 10.30 58.55 -3.13
N GLU A 417 10.87 59.22 -4.14
CA GLU A 417 10.82 58.95 -5.60
C GLU A 417 11.77 57.85 -6.15
N GLY A 418 11.59 57.47 -7.43
CA GLY A 418 12.71 57.02 -8.29
C GLY A 418 12.47 55.93 -9.37
N ASN A 419 12.29 56.35 -10.64
CA ASN A 419 12.58 55.64 -11.93
C ASN A 419 11.84 54.30 -12.28
N SER A 420 11.18 54.15 -13.45
CA SER A 420 11.64 54.16 -14.88
C SER A 420 12.41 52.87 -15.27
N SER A 421 12.14 52.12 -16.36
CA SER A 421 11.11 52.14 -17.44
C SER A 421 11.15 50.81 -18.27
N ILE A 422 10.40 50.76 -19.39
CA ILE A 422 10.54 49.91 -20.60
C ILE A 422 9.81 48.54 -20.63
N ALA A 423 8.89 48.43 -21.60
CA ALA A 423 8.43 47.20 -22.28
C ALA A 423 8.92 47.24 -23.76
N PRO A 424 8.78 46.15 -24.54
CA PRO A 424 7.78 46.23 -25.63
C PRO A 424 7.05 44.91 -25.95
N THR A 425 6.33 44.89 -27.07
CA THR A 425 5.14 44.08 -27.39
C THR A 425 5.28 43.42 -28.77
N GLN A 426 4.67 42.22 -28.95
CA GLN A 426 4.20 41.55 -30.20
C GLN A 426 5.08 41.48 -31.49
N GLU A 427 4.92 40.37 -32.24
CA GLU A 427 4.31 40.38 -33.59
C GLU A 427 3.96 38.97 -34.08
N ASN A 428 3.06 38.89 -35.09
CA ASN A 428 2.47 37.67 -35.67
C ASN A 428 2.31 37.89 -37.19
N PRO A 429 2.73 36.95 -38.07
CA PRO A 429 1.89 36.49 -39.22
C PRO A 429 2.17 35.02 -39.66
N ALA A 430 1.48 34.35 -40.60
CA ALA A 430 0.10 34.38 -41.12
C ALA A 430 -0.16 33.16 -42.05
N ASP A 431 -1.41 32.98 -42.51
CA ASP A 431 -1.92 32.06 -43.57
C ASP A 431 -1.55 32.56 -45.01
N PRO A 432 -1.85 31.90 -46.18
CA PRO A 432 -3.01 31.00 -46.49
C PRO A 432 -2.85 29.86 -47.56
N ASP A 433 -4.00 29.22 -47.90
CA ASP A 433 -4.49 28.67 -49.22
C ASP A 433 -5.20 27.29 -49.07
N THR A 434 -6.52 27.12 -49.29
CA THR A 434 -7.27 26.69 -50.53
C THR A 434 -6.78 25.36 -51.18
N ASP A 435 -7.61 24.44 -51.71
CA ASP A 435 -8.89 24.60 -52.43
C ASP A 435 -9.75 23.29 -52.60
N GLU A 436 -10.95 23.45 -53.18
CA GLU A 436 -11.81 22.54 -54.01
C GLU A 436 -12.32 21.12 -53.60
N THR A 437 -13.63 20.92 -53.82
CA THR A 437 -14.44 19.66 -53.89
C THR A 437 -14.59 19.14 -55.34
N PRO A 438 -14.97 17.85 -55.57
CA PRO A 438 -16.33 17.59 -56.09
C PRO A 438 -17.00 16.24 -55.69
N ASP A 439 -18.33 16.23 -55.80
CA ASP A 439 -19.28 15.08 -55.74
C ASP A 439 -19.43 14.42 -57.15
N PRO A 440 -19.97 13.18 -57.34
CA PRO A 440 -21.44 12.98 -57.34
C PRO A 440 -22.07 11.55 -57.12
N GLU A 441 -23.40 11.57 -56.91
CA GLU A 441 -24.48 10.65 -57.41
C GLU A 441 -24.82 9.24 -56.84
N ASN A 442 -26.03 9.18 -56.24
CA ASN A 442 -27.17 8.25 -56.47
C ASN A 442 -27.06 6.70 -56.37
N GLN A 443 -27.91 6.09 -55.53
CA GLN A 443 -29.09 5.27 -55.96
C GLN A 443 -30.05 4.85 -54.82
N GLU A 444 -31.31 4.50 -55.17
CA GLU A 444 -32.44 4.26 -54.26
C GLU A 444 -32.70 2.76 -53.91
N THR A 445 -33.40 2.47 -52.78
CA THR A 445 -34.57 1.55 -52.62
C THR A 445 -34.92 1.41 -51.11
N LYS A 446 -36.14 1.71 -50.61
CA LYS A 446 -37.37 0.88 -50.48
C LYS A 446 -37.09 -0.54 -49.90
N THR A 447 -37.74 -1.06 -48.83
CA THR A 447 -39.16 -0.92 -48.41
C THR A 447 -39.42 -1.32 -46.93
N ALA A 448 -40.52 -0.79 -46.36
CA ALA A 448 -41.51 -1.33 -45.38
C ALA A 448 -41.56 -2.86 -45.07
N ALA A 449 -42.20 -3.39 -44.01
CA ALA A 449 -42.77 -2.89 -42.73
C ALA A 449 -43.26 -4.05 -41.81
N ALA A 450 -43.59 -3.70 -40.55
CA ALA A 450 -44.67 -4.24 -39.68
C ALA A 450 -44.35 -5.26 -38.54
N ALA A 451 -44.80 -4.90 -37.32
CA ALA A 451 -45.70 -5.59 -36.35
C ALA A 451 -45.71 -7.15 -36.22
N ASP A 452 -46.04 -7.80 -35.10
CA ASP A 452 -46.70 -7.42 -33.83
C ASP A 452 -46.51 -8.51 -32.72
N SER A 453 -47.11 -8.32 -31.54
CA SER A 453 -47.63 -9.33 -30.58
C SER A 453 -46.71 -10.02 -29.53
N LEU A 454 -46.81 -9.49 -28.31
CA LEU A 454 -47.12 -10.15 -27.01
C LEU A 454 -47.10 -11.70 -26.89
N SER A 455 -46.43 -12.20 -25.84
CA SER A 455 -47.00 -13.20 -24.92
C SER A 455 -46.31 -13.20 -23.54
N ASP A 456 -47.11 -13.32 -22.47
CA ASP A 456 -46.61 -13.56 -21.10
C ASP A 456 -46.04 -14.97 -20.96
N ASN A 457 -45.02 -15.15 -20.11
CA ASN A 457 -45.01 -16.33 -19.25
C ASN A 457 -44.22 -16.14 -17.95
N SER A 458 -44.88 -16.44 -16.83
CA SER A 458 -44.26 -16.50 -15.50
C SER A 458 -43.83 -17.93 -15.22
N THR A 459 -42.53 -18.21 -15.23
CA THR A 459 -42.01 -19.54 -14.87
C THR A 459 -40.88 -19.44 -13.85
N SER A 460 -41.18 -19.86 -12.62
CA SER A 460 -40.20 -20.15 -11.59
C SER A 460 -39.26 -21.28 -12.04
N SER A 461 -37.99 -20.98 -12.32
CA SER A 461 -37.00 -22.01 -12.63
C SER A 461 -36.38 -22.60 -11.36
N SER A 462 -36.89 -23.75 -10.95
CA SER A 462 -36.17 -24.67 -10.08
C SER A 462 -34.92 -25.17 -10.81
N PHE A 463 -33.75 -24.72 -10.39
CA PHE A 463 -32.47 -25.13 -10.96
C PHE A 463 -32.12 -26.56 -10.51
N SER A 464 -32.35 -27.56 -11.36
CA SER A 464 -31.99 -28.96 -11.08
C SER A 464 -31.32 -29.63 -12.28
N ALA A 465 -30.06 -30.06 -12.08
CA ALA A 465 -29.36 -31.11 -12.82
C ALA A 465 -29.32 -31.02 -14.36
N GLN A 466 -28.56 -30.06 -14.91
CA GLN A 466 -28.06 -30.17 -16.31
C GLN A 466 -26.77 -29.37 -16.65
N SER A 467 -26.06 -28.81 -15.66
CA SER A 467 -24.97 -27.83 -15.88
C SER A 467 -23.53 -28.40 -15.83
N THR A 468 -23.33 -29.71 -16.01
CA THR A 468 -21.98 -30.32 -16.07
C THR A 468 -21.41 -30.42 -17.50
N ASN A 469 -22.22 -30.12 -18.52
CA ASN A 469 -21.74 -30.00 -19.90
C ASN A 469 -21.19 -28.60 -20.17
N GLU A 470 -20.06 -28.25 -19.55
CA GLU A 470 -19.13 -27.36 -20.27
C GLU A 470 -18.79 -28.05 -21.59
N ASN A 471 -18.93 -27.33 -22.70
CA ASN A 471 -18.69 -27.87 -24.03
C ASN A 471 -17.23 -28.36 -24.09
N ILE A 472 -17.01 -29.67 -24.33
CA ILE A 472 -15.69 -30.33 -24.24
C ILE A 472 -14.58 -29.57 -24.97
N THR A 473 -14.96 -28.95 -26.08
CA THR A 473 -14.22 -27.97 -26.87
C THR A 473 -13.51 -26.89 -26.03
N VAL A 474 -14.23 -26.25 -25.12
CA VAL A 474 -13.75 -25.18 -24.22
C VAL A 474 -12.78 -25.75 -23.18
N LEU A 475 -13.04 -26.94 -22.65
CA LEU A 475 -12.13 -27.60 -21.71
C LEU A 475 -10.79 -27.95 -22.39
N LEU A 476 -10.83 -28.49 -23.60
CA LEU A 476 -9.62 -28.76 -24.41
C LEU A 476 -8.84 -27.48 -24.72
N GLU A 477 -9.53 -26.38 -25.08
CA GLU A 477 -8.91 -25.06 -25.29
C GLU A 477 -8.22 -24.53 -24.01
N ARG A 478 -8.89 -24.60 -22.86
CA ARG A 478 -8.33 -24.20 -21.54
C ARG A 478 -7.10 -25.03 -21.16
N LEU A 479 -7.10 -26.33 -21.48
CA LEU A 479 -5.95 -27.23 -21.29
C LEU A 479 -4.78 -26.96 -22.25
N GLY A 480 -4.93 -26.00 -23.18
CA GLY A 480 -3.93 -25.67 -24.19
C GLY A 480 -3.84 -26.70 -25.32
N ILE A 481 -4.85 -27.57 -25.48
CA ILE A 481 -4.88 -28.61 -26.51
C ILE A 481 -5.36 -27.99 -27.83
N GLN A 482 -4.42 -27.84 -28.76
CA GLN A 482 -4.64 -27.23 -30.08
C GLN A 482 -4.79 -28.28 -31.19
N GLU A 483 -5.09 -27.83 -32.40
CA GLU A 483 -5.05 -28.68 -33.59
C GLU A 483 -3.63 -29.17 -33.92
N PRO A 484 -3.46 -30.38 -34.47
CA PRO A 484 -4.50 -31.33 -34.90
C PRO A 484 -5.00 -32.26 -33.77
N SER A 485 -4.42 -32.21 -32.57
CA SER A 485 -4.75 -33.12 -31.48
C SER A 485 -6.18 -32.94 -30.97
N ARG A 486 -6.71 -31.71 -30.99
CA ARG A 486 -8.09 -31.41 -30.62
C ARG A 486 -9.10 -32.12 -31.53
N SER A 487 -9.00 -32.01 -32.86
CA SER A 487 -9.90 -32.74 -33.78
C SER A 487 -9.83 -34.25 -33.56
N ALA A 488 -8.62 -34.81 -33.44
CA ALA A 488 -8.42 -36.25 -33.22
C ALA A 488 -9.02 -36.74 -31.88
N ILE A 489 -9.04 -35.91 -30.84
CA ILE A 489 -9.69 -36.21 -29.55
C ILE A 489 -11.22 -36.08 -29.69
N LEU A 490 -11.74 -35.12 -30.44
CA LEU A 490 -13.17 -34.99 -30.67
C LEU A 490 -13.72 -36.20 -31.46
N GLU A 491 -12.93 -36.77 -32.38
CA GLU A 491 -13.23 -38.03 -33.09
C GLU A 491 -13.24 -39.28 -32.19
N THR A 492 -12.69 -39.25 -30.97
CA THR A 492 -12.82 -40.35 -30.01
C THR A 492 -14.02 -40.23 -29.07
N GLU A 493 -14.81 -39.15 -29.18
CA GLU A 493 -16.00 -38.85 -28.36
C GLU A 493 -15.81 -39.06 -26.83
N PRO A 494 -14.71 -38.58 -26.20
CA PRO A 494 -14.53 -38.73 -24.76
C PRO A 494 -15.54 -37.87 -23.99
N GLY A 495 -15.95 -38.34 -22.81
CA GLY A 495 -16.76 -37.53 -21.90
C GLY A 495 -15.95 -36.43 -21.22
N CYS A 496 -16.59 -35.30 -20.85
CA CYS A 496 -15.91 -34.21 -20.15
C CYS A 496 -15.26 -34.66 -18.83
N ALA A 497 -15.88 -35.60 -18.11
CA ALA A 497 -15.31 -36.23 -16.91
C ALA A 497 -14.00 -36.97 -17.20
N ALA A 498 -13.90 -37.70 -18.33
CA ALA A 498 -12.66 -38.37 -18.71
C ALA A 498 -11.51 -37.39 -19.03
N VAL A 499 -11.83 -36.28 -19.70
CA VAL A 499 -10.85 -35.20 -19.98
C VAL A 499 -10.37 -34.53 -18.70
N ALA A 500 -11.29 -34.17 -17.81
CA ALA A 500 -10.96 -33.57 -16.52
C ALA A 500 -10.21 -34.55 -15.60
N GLY A 501 -10.62 -35.82 -15.53
CA GLY A 501 -9.99 -36.85 -14.72
C GLY A 501 -8.56 -37.14 -15.16
N TRP A 502 -8.29 -37.23 -16.46
CA TRP A 502 -6.92 -37.35 -16.96
C TRP A 502 -6.05 -36.12 -16.70
N ALA A 503 -6.61 -34.91 -16.78
CA ALA A 503 -5.90 -33.69 -16.45
C ALA A 503 -5.57 -33.59 -14.94
N LEU A 504 -6.51 -33.98 -14.07
CA LEU A 504 -6.28 -34.10 -12.62
C LEU A 504 -5.24 -35.17 -12.30
N TYR A 505 -5.31 -36.35 -12.94
CA TYR A 505 -4.30 -37.40 -12.79
C TYR A 505 -2.91 -36.90 -13.21
N ALA A 506 -2.78 -36.32 -14.40
CA ALA A 506 -1.51 -35.82 -14.93
C ALA A 506 -0.89 -34.73 -14.04
N ALA A 507 -1.71 -33.89 -13.41
CA ALA A 507 -1.26 -32.89 -12.42
C ALA A 507 -0.61 -33.55 -11.17
N THR A 508 -1.00 -34.77 -10.80
CA THR A 508 -0.43 -35.47 -9.64
C THR A 508 0.81 -36.31 -9.91
N GLN A 509 1.20 -36.54 -11.17
CA GLN A 509 2.31 -37.44 -11.50
C GLN A 509 3.69 -36.75 -11.39
N PRO A 510 4.56 -37.17 -10.43
CA PRO A 510 5.87 -36.56 -10.28
C PRO A 510 6.79 -36.90 -11.46
N GLY A 511 7.46 -35.88 -12.00
CA GLY A 511 8.42 -36.05 -13.10
C GLY A 511 7.83 -36.01 -14.51
N LEU A 512 6.52 -35.76 -14.66
CA LEU A 512 5.87 -35.64 -15.96
C LEU A 512 6.23 -34.31 -16.64
N THR A 513 7.13 -34.34 -17.63
CA THR A 513 7.68 -33.13 -18.28
C THR A 513 6.72 -32.45 -19.27
N ASN A 514 5.74 -33.19 -19.79
CA ASN A 514 4.69 -32.67 -20.66
C ASN A 514 3.33 -33.29 -20.27
N PRO A 515 2.65 -32.76 -19.25
CA PRO A 515 1.37 -33.30 -18.78
C PRO A 515 0.26 -33.18 -19.83
N THR A 516 0.16 -32.09 -20.58
CA THR A 516 -0.83 -31.95 -21.67
C THR A 516 -0.63 -33.01 -22.75
N GLY A 517 0.63 -33.29 -23.13
CA GLY A 517 0.96 -34.37 -24.08
C GLY A 517 0.63 -35.77 -23.58
N TYR A 518 0.69 -36.00 -22.26
CA TYR A 518 0.24 -37.25 -21.64
C TYR A 518 -1.29 -37.39 -21.71
N VAL A 519 -2.04 -36.34 -21.35
CA VAL A 519 -3.51 -36.32 -21.46
C VAL A 519 -3.97 -36.56 -22.89
N ILE A 520 -3.34 -35.92 -23.88
CA ILE A 520 -3.63 -36.14 -25.31
C ILE A 520 -3.44 -37.61 -25.69
N ARG A 521 -2.34 -38.26 -25.26
CA ARG A 521 -2.11 -39.68 -25.54
C ARG A 521 -3.22 -40.56 -24.95
N GLN A 522 -3.55 -40.38 -23.68
CA GLN A 522 -4.53 -41.21 -22.97
C GLN A 522 -5.94 -41.10 -23.59
N LEU A 523 -6.36 -39.89 -23.97
CA LEU A 523 -7.66 -39.65 -24.61
C LEU A 523 -7.76 -40.25 -26.04
N LEU A 524 -6.63 -40.35 -26.75
CA LEU A 524 -6.55 -41.01 -28.06
C LEU A 524 -6.49 -42.54 -27.93
N GLU A 525 -5.86 -43.06 -26.88
CA GLU A 525 -5.79 -44.49 -26.54
C GLU A 525 -7.13 -45.01 -25.97
N ARG A 526 -8.08 -44.10 -25.67
CA ARG A 526 -9.43 -44.38 -25.11
C ARG A 526 -9.40 -45.09 -23.74
N GLU A 527 -8.35 -44.86 -22.96
CA GLU A 527 -8.27 -45.33 -21.58
C GLU A 527 -9.11 -44.43 -20.65
N SER A 528 -9.77 -45.02 -19.65
CA SER A 528 -10.44 -44.27 -18.58
C SER A 528 -9.42 -43.79 -17.54
N PRO A 529 -9.56 -42.58 -16.97
CA PRO A 529 -8.72 -42.18 -15.85
C PRO A 529 -8.95 -43.10 -14.65
N PRO A 530 -8.01 -43.19 -13.68
CA PRO A 530 -8.23 -43.98 -12.48
C PRO A 530 -9.45 -43.47 -11.71
N GLU A 531 -10.24 -44.40 -11.16
CA GLU A 531 -11.55 -44.18 -10.51
C GLU A 531 -11.58 -42.97 -9.55
N GLU A 532 -10.55 -42.84 -8.70
CA GLU A 532 -10.41 -41.73 -7.74
C GLU A 532 -10.30 -40.32 -8.37
N PHE A 533 -9.96 -40.23 -9.66
CA PHE A 533 -9.92 -38.97 -10.42
C PHE A 533 -11.18 -38.76 -11.26
N ASP A 534 -11.92 -39.82 -11.59
CA ASP A 534 -13.24 -39.71 -12.22
C ASP A 534 -14.26 -39.15 -11.21
N ASP A 535 -14.26 -39.66 -9.98
CA ASP A 535 -15.05 -39.12 -8.86
C ASP A 535 -14.83 -37.60 -8.65
N LEU A 536 -13.56 -37.16 -8.72
CA LEU A 536 -13.20 -35.75 -8.59
C LEU A 536 -13.56 -34.91 -9.82
N ALA A 537 -13.54 -35.52 -11.02
CA ALA A 537 -13.90 -34.86 -12.28
C ALA A 537 -15.40 -34.67 -12.46
N GLN A 538 -16.23 -35.47 -11.77
CA GLN A 538 -17.68 -35.32 -11.75
C GLN A 538 -18.16 -34.23 -10.77
N LEU A 539 -17.29 -33.67 -9.92
CA LEU A 539 -17.65 -32.62 -8.96
C LEU A 539 -17.99 -31.28 -9.66
N PRO A 540 -19.01 -30.54 -9.19
CA PRO A 540 -19.24 -29.17 -9.62
C PRO A 540 -18.02 -28.28 -9.36
N LEU A 541 -17.76 -27.36 -10.28
CA LEU A 541 -16.70 -26.35 -10.19
C LEU A 541 -16.66 -25.63 -8.84
N GLU A 542 -17.84 -25.24 -8.32
CA GLU A 542 -17.98 -24.57 -7.02
C GLU A 542 -17.51 -25.43 -5.83
N THR A 543 -17.69 -26.76 -5.91
CA THR A 543 -17.24 -27.72 -4.90
C THR A 543 -15.73 -27.91 -4.97
N ILE A 544 -15.15 -27.97 -6.17
CA ILE A 544 -13.68 -28.03 -6.31
C ILE A 544 -13.05 -26.73 -5.79
N ASP A 545 -13.71 -25.59 -6.01
CA ASP A 545 -13.27 -24.30 -5.48
C ASP A 545 -13.47 -24.15 -3.96
N SER A 546 -14.48 -24.79 -3.37
CA SER A 546 -14.61 -24.86 -1.91
C SER A 546 -13.50 -25.74 -1.31
N PHE A 547 -13.17 -26.87 -1.94
CA PHE A 547 -12.06 -27.73 -1.54
C PHE A 547 -10.72 -27.00 -1.62
N ARG A 548 -10.45 -26.25 -2.70
CA ARG A 548 -9.25 -25.42 -2.87
C ARG A 548 -9.09 -24.40 -1.73
N ARG A 549 -10.17 -23.69 -1.37
CA ARG A 549 -10.19 -22.73 -0.26
C ARG A 549 -10.01 -23.41 1.11
N ALA A 550 -10.73 -24.49 1.37
CA ALA A 550 -10.66 -25.26 2.62
C ALA A 550 -9.28 -25.92 2.86
N ALA A 551 -8.59 -26.30 1.79
CA ALA A 551 -7.25 -26.86 1.85
C ALA A 551 -6.21 -25.78 2.17
N ARG A 552 -6.24 -24.63 1.47
CA ARG A 552 -5.28 -23.52 1.64
C ARG A 552 -5.38 -22.81 3.00
N HIS A 553 -6.59 -22.46 3.44
CA HIS A 553 -6.78 -21.56 4.59
C HIS A 553 -7.10 -22.30 5.90
N GLY A 554 -7.55 -23.56 5.83
CA GLY A 554 -7.97 -24.33 7.00
C GLY A 554 -9.21 -23.75 7.71
N GLY A 555 -9.37 -24.07 9.00
CA GLY A 555 -10.43 -23.52 9.84
C GLY A 555 -11.85 -23.63 9.26
N ALA A 556 -12.59 -22.52 9.30
CA ALA A 556 -13.98 -22.41 8.87
C ALA A 556 -14.25 -22.85 7.42
N GLY A 557 -13.23 -22.79 6.54
CA GLY A 557 -13.36 -23.31 5.17
C GLY A 557 -13.60 -24.83 5.14
N ARG A 558 -13.08 -25.58 6.12
CA ARG A 558 -13.31 -27.03 6.26
C ARG A 558 -14.65 -27.35 6.91
N GLU A 559 -15.14 -26.47 7.78
CA GLU A 559 -16.46 -26.58 8.41
C GLU A 559 -17.61 -26.32 7.42
N ALA A 560 -17.33 -25.57 6.34
CA ALA A 560 -18.26 -25.32 5.24
C ALA A 560 -18.37 -26.48 4.22
N ILE A 561 -17.58 -27.55 4.35
CA ILE A 561 -17.69 -28.73 3.48
C ILE A 561 -18.79 -29.65 4.02
N ALA A 562 -19.75 -30.00 3.16
CA ALA A 562 -20.84 -30.93 3.51
C ALA A 562 -20.30 -32.29 3.96
N GLU A 563 -20.97 -32.95 4.90
CA GLU A 563 -20.51 -34.23 5.48
C GLU A 563 -20.22 -35.29 4.40
N GLU A 564 -21.12 -35.40 3.43
CA GLU A 564 -21.03 -36.28 2.25
C GLU A 564 -19.85 -35.98 1.31
N GLN A 565 -19.28 -34.78 1.38
CA GLN A 565 -18.15 -34.34 0.55
C GLN A 565 -16.79 -34.51 1.27
N LYS A 566 -16.77 -34.86 2.56
CA LYS A 566 -15.52 -34.91 3.34
C LYS A 566 -14.54 -35.97 2.85
N ASP A 567 -15.02 -37.13 2.43
CA ASP A 567 -14.16 -38.19 1.91
C ASP A 567 -13.48 -37.78 0.60
N LEU A 568 -14.22 -37.12 -0.30
CA LEU A 568 -13.68 -36.53 -1.53
C LEU A 568 -12.73 -35.36 -1.24
N PHE A 569 -12.99 -34.55 -0.20
CA PHE A 569 -12.05 -33.52 0.26
C PHE A 569 -10.76 -34.11 0.85
N HIS A 570 -10.86 -35.22 1.59
CA HIS A 570 -9.69 -35.95 2.11
C HIS A 570 -8.88 -36.59 0.97
N LEU A 571 -9.55 -37.15 -0.04
CA LEU A 571 -8.94 -37.63 -1.27
C LEU A 571 -8.22 -36.50 -2.03
N TRP A 572 -8.91 -35.37 -2.25
CA TRP A 572 -8.35 -34.15 -2.85
C TRP A 572 -7.10 -33.69 -2.09
N LYS A 573 -7.19 -33.54 -0.77
CA LYS A 573 -6.05 -33.11 0.06
C LYS A 573 -4.87 -34.11 0.01
N ARG A 574 -5.14 -35.41 -0.09
CA ARG A 574 -4.11 -36.46 -0.21
C ARG A 574 -3.40 -36.42 -1.57
N ARG A 575 -4.14 -36.10 -2.64
CA ARG A 575 -3.61 -36.03 -4.02
C ARG A 575 -2.98 -34.69 -4.36
N PHE A 576 -3.46 -33.60 -3.73
CA PHE A 576 -2.97 -32.24 -3.88
C PHE A 576 -2.51 -31.71 -2.51
N PRO A 577 -1.32 -32.11 -2.02
CA PRO A 577 -0.76 -31.60 -0.76
C PRO A 577 -0.28 -30.15 -0.93
N TRP A 578 -1.16 -29.19 -0.63
CA TRP A 578 -0.92 -27.74 -0.79
C TRP A 578 0.25 -27.18 0.03
N ASP A 579 0.77 -27.92 1.01
CA ASP A 579 1.97 -27.55 1.76
C ASP A 579 3.26 -27.58 0.90
N ASP A 580 3.26 -28.31 -0.23
CA ASP A 580 4.42 -28.51 -1.12
C ASP A 580 4.25 -27.96 -2.56
N ILE A 581 3.07 -27.44 -2.93
CA ILE A 581 2.79 -26.92 -4.29
C ILE A 581 3.20 -25.44 -4.38
N ASP A 582 4.29 -25.14 -5.11
CA ASP A 582 4.69 -23.76 -5.40
C ASP A 582 3.65 -23.07 -6.31
N GLU A 583 3.37 -21.79 -6.07
CA GLU A 583 2.34 -21.01 -6.79
C GLU A 583 2.55 -20.97 -8.32
N ASP A 584 3.79 -21.10 -8.80
CA ASP A 584 4.21 -21.03 -10.21
C ASP A 584 4.25 -22.39 -10.96
N ASP A 585 3.82 -23.52 -10.36
CA ASP A 585 3.85 -24.81 -11.06
C ASP A 585 2.77 -24.93 -12.15
N GLY A 586 3.09 -25.60 -13.27
CA GLY A 586 2.13 -25.93 -14.33
C GLY A 586 0.93 -26.76 -13.86
N LEU A 587 1.06 -27.34 -12.66
CA LEU A 587 0.00 -27.96 -11.87
C LEU A 587 -1.15 -26.97 -11.57
N ASN A 588 -0.85 -25.71 -11.22
CA ASN A 588 -1.87 -24.66 -11.03
C ASN A 588 -2.51 -24.20 -12.34
N SER A 589 -1.79 -24.28 -13.47
CA SER A 589 -2.34 -23.97 -14.80
C SER A 589 -3.30 -25.08 -15.27
N LEU A 590 -2.93 -26.35 -15.11
CA LEU A 590 -3.80 -27.50 -15.38
C LEU A 590 -5.01 -27.56 -14.45
N LEU A 591 -4.81 -27.36 -13.14
CA LEU A 591 -5.92 -27.23 -12.20
C LEU A 591 -6.80 -26.04 -12.57
N GLY A 592 -6.23 -24.85 -12.83
CA GLY A 592 -7.01 -23.67 -13.25
C GLY A 592 -7.82 -23.91 -14.52
N ALA A 593 -7.27 -24.61 -15.51
CA ALA A 593 -7.95 -24.98 -16.75
C ALA A 593 -9.15 -25.91 -16.52
N VAL A 594 -8.99 -26.93 -15.65
CA VAL A 594 -10.06 -27.86 -15.27
C VAL A 594 -11.09 -27.20 -14.36
N THR A 595 -10.65 -26.35 -13.42
CA THR A 595 -11.50 -25.75 -12.39
C THR A 595 -12.00 -24.34 -12.76
N GLY A 596 -12.04 -23.98 -14.05
CA GLY A 596 -12.62 -22.72 -14.53
C GLY A 596 -11.93 -21.43 -14.05
N GLY A 597 -10.70 -21.52 -13.54
CA GLY A 597 -9.92 -20.37 -13.11
C GLY A 597 -9.49 -19.53 -14.31
N VAL A 598 -10.10 -18.34 -14.47
CA VAL A 598 -9.83 -17.45 -15.59
C VAL A 598 -8.39 -16.94 -15.58
N ASP A 599 -7.59 -17.36 -16.56
CA ASP A 599 -6.31 -16.70 -16.86
C ASP A 599 -6.59 -15.40 -17.62
N GLU A 600 -6.42 -14.26 -16.93
CA GLU A 600 -6.71 -12.91 -17.43
C GLU A 600 -5.92 -12.55 -18.71
N THR A 601 -4.83 -13.28 -19.02
CA THR A 601 -3.98 -12.98 -20.19
C THR A 601 -4.65 -13.28 -21.52
N THR A 602 -5.52 -14.29 -21.59
CA THR A 602 -6.25 -14.66 -22.83
C THR A 602 -7.35 -13.64 -23.14
N VAL A 603 -8.14 -13.26 -22.13
CA VAL A 603 -9.25 -12.29 -22.26
C VAL A 603 -8.74 -10.91 -22.70
N ALA A 604 -7.57 -10.48 -22.21
CA ALA A 604 -6.94 -9.23 -22.67
C ALA A 604 -6.55 -9.29 -24.16
N THR A 605 -6.03 -10.43 -24.62
CA THR A 605 -5.56 -10.61 -26.01
C THR A 605 -6.72 -10.72 -27.01
N GLU A 606 -7.87 -11.28 -26.59
CA GLU A 606 -9.08 -11.31 -27.40
C GLU A 606 -9.80 -9.95 -27.43
N ARG A 607 -9.80 -9.18 -26.33
CA ARG A 607 -10.29 -7.80 -26.33
C ARG A 607 -9.49 -6.88 -27.26
N ASP A 608 -8.17 -6.96 -27.24
CA ASP A 608 -7.32 -6.17 -28.15
C ASP A 608 -7.56 -6.54 -29.63
N ARG A 609 -7.92 -7.80 -29.93
CA ARG A 609 -8.34 -8.23 -31.29
C ARG A 609 -9.73 -7.72 -31.66
N ALA A 610 -10.71 -7.81 -30.76
CA ALA A 610 -12.06 -7.31 -30.99
C ALA A 610 -12.08 -5.78 -31.18
N SER A 611 -11.22 -5.04 -30.47
CA SER A 611 -11.08 -3.58 -30.61
C SER A 611 -10.37 -3.12 -31.89
N GLN A 612 -9.77 -4.01 -32.68
CA GLN A 612 -9.12 -3.66 -33.97
C GLN A 612 -10.04 -3.84 -35.19
N TRP A 613 -11.21 -4.47 -35.04
CA TRP A 613 -12.19 -4.65 -36.11
C TRP A 613 -13.55 -4.05 -35.72
N SER A 614 -13.68 -2.74 -35.92
CA SER A 614 -14.97 -2.07 -36.07
C SER A 614 -14.93 -1.26 -37.37
N PRO A 615 -15.79 -1.54 -38.36
CA PRO A 615 -15.86 -0.73 -39.58
C PRO A 615 -16.68 0.53 -39.32
N ASP A 616 -16.04 1.70 -39.44
CA ASP A 616 -16.74 2.99 -39.42
C ASP A 616 -17.74 3.07 -40.57
N TYR A 617 -19.04 3.16 -40.26
CA TYR A 617 -20.11 3.53 -41.18
C TYR A 617 -21.28 4.17 -40.41
N GLY A 618 -21.61 5.42 -40.77
CA GLY A 618 -22.90 6.08 -40.48
C GLY A 618 -23.00 6.81 -39.16
#